data_AF-A0A930VR12-F1
#
_entry.id   AF-A0A930VR12-F1
#
_cell.length_a   1.000
_cell.length_b   1.000
_cell.length_c   1.000
_cell.angle_alpha   90.00
_cell.angle_beta   90.00
_cell.angle_gamma   90.00
#
_symmetry.space_group_name_H-M   'P 1'
#
loop_
_entity.id
_entity.type
_entity.pdbx_description
1 polymer ?
#
loop_
_entity_poly.entity_id
_entity_poly.type
_entity_poly.pdbx_seq_one_letter_code
_entity_poly.pdbx_strand_id
1 'polypeptide(L)'
;TSIIVTIPHQTLLTGLGTATTSTGDTITAGQARRLACQAAILPAILDGDSEVLDLGRTQRFFKGPLRKALDLRDTECTTRGCHVPAAYCHGHHYRQPWAHGGTTSLKDGKLLCPFHHHRAHHPNWDTHHHPDGTTTYTRRH
;
A
#
# COMPACT_ATOMS: atom_id res chain seq x y z
N THR A 1 15.47 6.36 -4.61
CA THR A 1 14.31 6.57 -3.73
C THR A 1 13.15 7.06 -4.58
N SER A 2 12.01 6.37 -4.57
CA SER A 2 10.83 6.76 -5.35
C SER A 2 9.70 7.11 -4.37
N ILE A 3 9.10 8.29 -4.50
CA ILE A 3 7.95 8.73 -3.69
C ILE A 3 6.71 8.63 -4.58
N ILE A 4 5.65 8.00 -4.08
CA ILE A 4 4.37 7.94 -4.78
C ILE A 4 3.57 9.16 -4.35
N VAL A 5 2.98 9.87 -5.31
CA VAL A 5 2.11 11.02 -5.05
C VAL A 5 0.74 10.72 -5.63
N THR A 6 -0.27 10.70 -4.78
CA THR A 6 -1.67 10.50 -5.16
C THR A 6 -2.38 11.85 -5.19
N ILE A 7 -2.91 12.20 -6.35
CA ILE A 7 -3.60 13.47 -6.61
C ILE A 7 -4.86 13.22 -7.45
N PRO A 8 -6.02 13.82 -7.12
CA PRO A 8 -7.20 13.72 -7.99
C PRO A 8 -6.92 14.32 -9.37
N HIS A 9 -7.42 13.69 -10.43
CA HIS A 9 -7.18 14.13 -11.81
C HIS A 9 -7.58 15.60 -12.05
N GLN A 10 -8.74 16.03 -11.52
CA GLN A 10 -9.20 17.42 -11.65
C GLN A 10 -8.30 18.42 -10.89
N THR A 11 -7.75 18.03 -9.74
CA THR A 11 -6.77 18.82 -8.99
C THR A 11 -5.45 18.93 -9.77
N LEU A 12 -5.03 17.85 -10.43
CA LEU A 12 -3.89 17.85 -11.33
C LEU A 12 -4.10 18.76 -12.54
N LEU A 13 -5.29 18.80 -13.14
CA LEU A 13 -5.56 19.69 -14.28
C LEU A 13 -5.65 21.16 -13.85
N THR A 14 -6.44 21.46 -12.83
CA THR A 14 -6.82 22.85 -12.50
C THR A 14 -5.74 23.67 -11.80
N GLY A 15 -4.80 23.04 -11.08
CA GLY A 15 -3.88 23.80 -10.20
C GLY A 15 -4.32 23.85 -8.76
N LEU A 16 -5.57 23.46 -8.48
CA LEU A 16 -6.27 23.81 -7.26
C LEU A 16 -6.57 22.55 -6.44
N GLY A 17 -6.07 22.54 -5.20
CA GLY A 17 -6.23 21.44 -4.24
C GLY A 17 -4.90 20.87 -3.73
N THR A 18 -4.97 19.70 -3.09
CA THR A 18 -3.84 19.02 -2.46
C THR A 18 -3.63 17.61 -3.02
N ALA A 19 -2.44 17.07 -2.79
CA ALA A 19 -2.04 15.71 -3.08
C ALA A 19 -1.44 15.08 -1.83
N THR A 20 -1.52 13.76 -1.73
CA THR A 20 -0.95 12.99 -0.61
C THR A 20 0.23 12.18 -1.10
N THR A 21 1.32 12.21 -0.35
CA THR A 21 2.51 11.41 -0.64
C THR A 21 2.42 10.05 0.05
N SER A 22 3.21 9.07 -0.41
CA SER A 22 3.32 7.75 0.25
C SER A 22 3.84 7.83 1.70
N THR A 23 4.49 8.93 2.08
CA THR A 23 4.95 9.20 3.45
C THR A 23 3.86 9.84 4.34
N GLY A 24 2.69 10.15 3.79
CA GLY A 24 1.56 10.76 4.49
C GLY A 24 1.53 12.29 4.42
N ASP A 25 2.53 12.92 3.82
CA ASP A 25 2.57 14.38 3.68
C ASP A 25 1.51 14.87 2.72
N THR A 26 0.82 15.95 3.09
CA THR A 26 -0.09 16.68 2.20
C THR A 26 0.67 17.82 1.52
N ILE A 27 0.72 17.80 0.20
CA ILE A 27 1.37 18.82 -0.61
C ILE A 27 0.36 19.53 -1.51
N THR A 28 0.67 20.75 -1.93
CA THR A 28 -0.17 21.48 -2.90
C THR A 28 -0.11 20.82 -4.29
N ALA A 29 -1.16 20.99 -5.09
CA ALA A 29 -1.16 20.56 -6.49
C ALA A 29 -0.03 21.18 -7.32
N GLY A 30 0.43 22.38 -6.94
CA GLY A 30 1.61 23.03 -7.53
C GLY A 30 2.92 22.33 -7.16
N GLN A 31 3.09 21.90 -5.90
CA GLN A 31 4.24 21.09 -5.47
C GLN A 31 4.23 19.72 -6.16
N ALA A 32 3.07 19.06 -6.23
CA ALA A 32 2.92 17.79 -6.94
C ALA A 32 3.33 17.90 -8.42
N ARG A 33 2.89 18.97 -9.11
CA ARG A 33 3.33 19.28 -10.48
C ARG A 33 4.83 19.51 -10.61
N ARG A 34 5.43 20.29 -9.70
CA ARG A 34 6.88 20.53 -9.72
C ARG A 34 7.67 19.23 -9.52
N LEU A 35 7.22 18.38 -8.59
CA LEU A 35 7.79 17.06 -8.40
C LEU A 35 7.60 16.19 -9.64
N ALA A 36 6.46 16.28 -10.34
CA ALA A 36 6.20 15.57 -11.60
C ALA A 36 7.06 16.03 -12.78
N CYS A 37 7.45 17.31 -12.81
CA CYS A 37 8.35 17.84 -13.84
C CYS A 37 9.82 17.52 -13.55
N GLN A 38 10.21 17.39 -12.27
CA GLN A 38 11.59 17.16 -11.85
C GLN A 38 11.95 15.68 -11.69
N ALA A 39 11.00 14.89 -11.18
CA ALA A 39 11.08 13.44 -11.15
C ALA A 39 10.22 12.91 -12.28
N ALA A 40 10.67 11.87 -12.99
CA ALA A 40 9.82 11.08 -13.86
C ALA A 40 8.75 10.38 -13.00
N ILE A 41 7.75 11.12 -12.52
CA ILE A 41 6.61 10.59 -11.80
C ILE A 41 5.90 9.72 -12.82
N LEU A 42 5.94 8.42 -12.60
CA LEU A 42 5.11 7.45 -13.32
C LEU A 42 3.66 7.78 -12.95
N PRO A 43 2.85 8.39 -13.84
CA PRO A 43 1.43 8.49 -13.56
C PRO A 43 0.91 7.07 -13.40
N ALA A 44 0.29 6.77 -12.25
CA ALA A 44 -0.25 5.44 -11.97
C ALA A 44 -1.35 5.04 -12.98
N ILE A 45 -1.88 6.01 -13.71
CA ILE A 45 -2.82 5.81 -14.81
C ILE A 45 -2.58 6.95 -15.81
N LEU A 46 -1.91 6.69 -16.94
CA LEU A 46 -2.05 7.37 -18.24
C LEU A 46 -1.27 6.52 -19.27
N ASP A 47 -1.97 5.58 -19.93
CA ASP A 47 -1.59 4.98 -21.23
C ASP A 47 -0.27 4.16 -21.32
N GLY A 48 0.11 3.45 -20.25
CA GLY A 48 1.27 2.54 -20.25
C GLY A 48 0.88 1.06 -20.39
N ASP A 49 1.85 0.20 -20.71
CA ASP A 49 1.67 -1.26 -20.79
C ASP A 49 1.08 -1.84 -19.49
N SER A 50 0.30 -2.91 -19.62
CA SER A 50 -0.30 -3.59 -18.47
C SER A 50 0.79 -4.22 -17.58
N GLU A 51 0.79 -3.87 -16.30
CA GLU A 51 1.70 -4.43 -15.30
C GLU A 51 1.12 -5.69 -14.65
N VAL A 52 1.98 -6.70 -14.42
CA VAL A 52 1.57 -7.94 -13.73
C VAL A 52 1.44 -7.67 -12.24
N LEU A 53 0.19 -7.60 -11.76
CA LEU A 53 -0.17 -7.41 -10.34
C LEU A 53 -0.53 -8.74 -9.63
N ASP A 54 -0.33 -9.86 -10.31
CA ASP A 54 -0.44 -11.20 -9.75
C ASP A 54 0.80 -12.02 -10.10
N LEU A 55 1.64 -12.27 -9.11
CA LEU A 55 2.87 -13.04 -9.25
C LEU A 55 2.66 -14.50 -8.81
N GLY A 56 1.47 -14.84 -8.32
CA GLY A 56 1.15 -16.15 -7.77
C GLY A 56 2.17 -16.58 -6.72
N ARG A 57 2.85 -17.71 -6.96
CA ARG A 57 3.89 -18.24 -6.05
C ARG A 57 5.32 -18.10 -6.57
N THR A 58 5.51 -17.48 -7.73
CA THR A 58 6.85 -17.30 -8.35
C THR A 58 7.75 -16.37 -7.53
N GLN A 59 7.14 -15.45 -6.78
CA GLN A 59 7.82 -14.56 -5.85
C GLN A 59 7.12 -14.53 -4.49
N ARG A 60 7.91 -14.51 -3.42
CA ARG A 60 7.38 -14.41 -2.05
C ARG A 60 7.08 -12.97 -1.63
N PHE A 61 7.87 -12.00 -2.10
CA PHE A 61 7.82 -10.64 -1.58
C PHE A 61 7.09 -9.69 -2.53
N PHE A 62 6.26 -8.81 -1.97
CA PHE A 62 5.65 -7.71 -2.70
C PHE A 62 6.71 -6.68 -3.08
N LYS A 63 7.05 -6.60 -4.37
CA LYS A 63 8.08 -5.70 -4.92
C LYS A 63 7.57 -5.01 -6.19
N GLY A 64 8.30 -4.01 -6.67
CA GLY A 64 8.07 -3.40 -7.99
C GLY A 64 6.66 -2.84 -8.17
N PRO A 65 6.02 -3.04 -9.34
CA PRO A 65 4.68 -2.57 -9.64
C PRO A 65 3.63 -3.03 -8.62
N LEU A 66 3.68 -4.30 -8.19
CA LEU A 66 2.76 -4.84 -7.19
C LEU A 66 2.89 -4.12 -5.83
N ARG A 67 4.11 -3.77 -5.40
CA ARG A 67 4.29 -3.00 -4.17
C ARG A 67 3.69 -1.59 -4.29
N LYS A 68 3.93 -0.91 -5.42
CA LYS A 68 3.35 0.42 -5.69
C LYS A 68 1.81 0.37 -5.70
N ALA A 69 1.24 -0.69 -6.28
CA ALA A 69 -0.20 -0.90 -6.28
C ALA A 69 -0.77 -1.09 -4.85
N LEU A 70 -0.05 -1.79 -3.97
CA LEU A 70 -0.42 -1.88 -2.54
C LEU A 70 -0.35 -0.51 -1.85
N ASP A 71 0.72 0.26 -2.09
CA ASP A 71 0.88 1.60 -1.50
C ASP A 71 -0.25 2.54 -1.92
N LEU A 72 -0.66 2.48 -3.19
CA LEU A 72 -1.78 3.27 -3.72
C LEU A 72 -3.14 2.84 -3.15
N ARG A 73 -3.36 1.53 -2.98
CA ARG A 73 -4.66 0.99 -2.53
C ARG A 73 -4.86 1.15 -1.02
N ASP A 74 -3.86 0.78 -0.23
CA ASP A 74 -4.01 0.71 1.23
C ASP A 74 -3.70 2.06 1.90
N THR A 75 -2.80 2.88 1.32
CA THR A 75 -2.36 4.23 1.78
C THR A 75 -1.74 4.32 3.18
N GLU A 76 -2.16 3.47 4.11
CA GLU A 76 -1.71 3.31 5.48
C GLU A 76 -1.80 1.84 5.92
N CYS A 77 -1.37 1.55 7.15
CA CYS A 77 -1.50 0.23 7.77
C CYS A 77 -2.98 -0.18 7.86
N THR A 78 -3.34 -1.35 7.30
CA THR A 78 -4.75 -1.79 7.21
C THR A 78 -5.32 -2.37 8.51
N THR A 79 -4.67 -2.11 9.64
CA THR A 79 -5.20 -2.47 10.96
C THR A 79 -6.10 -1.33 11.45
N ARG A 80 -7.32 -1.63 11.89
CA ARG A 80 -8.29 -0.61 12.31
C ARG A 80 -7.70 0.31 13.38
N GLY A 81 -7.79 1.63 13.15
CA GLY A 81 -7.27 2.66 14.05
C GLY A 81 -5.75 2.89 13.98
N CYS A 82 -5.05 2.32 13.00
CA CYS A 82 -3.63 2.56 12.78
C CYS A 82 -3.42 3.46 11.55
N HIS A 83 -2.72 4.58 11.73
CA HIS A 83 -2.50 5.58 10.68
C HIS A 83 -1.04 5.65 10.21
N VAL A 84 -0.29 4.56 10.36
CA VAL A 84 1.10 4.52 9.89
C VAL A 84 1.09 4.54 8.35
N PRO A 85 1.72 5.52 7.69
CA PRO A 85 1.70 5.64 6.24
C PRO A 85 2.27 4.41 5.51
N ALA A 86 1.77 4.16 4.29
CA ALA A 86 2.18 3.03 3.46
C ALA A 86 3.70 2.90 3.27
N ALA A 87 4.42 4.02 3.15
CA ALA A 87 5.89 4.02 3.02
C ALA A 87 6.61 3.34 4.19
N TYR A 88 5.99 3.29 5.37
CA TYR A 88 6.54 2.65 6.57
C TYR A 88 5.94 1.27 6.83
N CYS A 89 5.15 0.74 5.90
CA CYS A 89 4.52 -0.56 6.00
C CYS A 89 5.23 -1.64 5.18
N HIS A 90 4.99 -2.89 5.54
CA HIS A 90 5.41 -4.07 4.80
C HIS A 90 4.20 -4.74 4.14
N GLY A 91 4.40 -5.33 2.96
CA GLY A 91 3.40 -6.19 2.34
C GLY A 91 3.29 -7.51 3.11
N HIS A 92 2.06 -7.84 3.50
CA HIS A 92 1.69 -9.02 4.27
C HIS A 92 0.69 -9.87 3.49
N HIS A 93 0.88 -11.19 3.47
CA HIS A 93 -0.11 -12.12 2.91
C HIS A 93 -1.32 -12.19 3.84
N TYR A 94 -2.44 -11.62 3.40
CA TYR A 94 -3.57 -11.24 4.24
C TYR A 94 -4.26 -12.43 4.90
N ARG A 95 -4.90 -13.32 4.13
CA ARG A 95 -5.70 -14.43 4.69
C ARG A 95 -4.94 -15.73 4.85
N GLN A 96 -4.09 -16.04 3.89
CA GLN A 96 -3.35 -17.29 3.86
C GLN A 96 -1.86 -16.95 3.87
N PRO A 97 -1.12 -17.35 4.91
CA PRO A 97 0.32 -17.13 4.94
C PRO A 97 0.97 -17.78 3.72
N TRP A 98 1.99 -17.13 3.17
CA TRP A 98 2.71 -17.65 2.01
C TRP A 98 3.23 -19.08 2.22
N ALA A 99 3.74 -19.38 3.42
CA ALA A 99 4.21 -20.72 3.79
C ALA A 99 3.11 -21.79 3.74
N HIS A 100 1.85 -21.39 3.88
CA HIS A 100 0.68 -22.27 3.83
C HIS A 100 -0.08 -22.20 2.51
N GLY A 101 0.51 -21.65 1.45
CA GLY A 101 -0.08 -21.62 0.12
C GLY A 101 -0.58 -20.26 -0.37
N GLY A 102 -0.41 -19.21 0.42
CA GLY A 102 -0.77 -17.86 0.01
C GLY A 102 -0.04 -17.38 -1.24
N THR A 103 -0.74 -16.59 -2.05
CA THR A 103 -0.27 -16.01 -3.31
C THR A 103 0.19 -14.57 -3.13
N THR A 104 1.17 -14.17 -3.92
CA THR A 104 1.68 -12.79 -3.98
C THR A 104 0.96 -12.06 -5.09
N SER A 105 -0.21 -11.54 -4.77
CA SER A 105 -1.08 -10.78 -5.68
C SER A 105 -1.57 -9.51 -5.00
N LEU A 106 -2.13 -8.57 -5.76
CA LEU A 106 -2.74 -7.39 -5.16
C LEU A 106 -3.88 -7.77 -4.22
N LYS A 107 -4.71 -8.75 -4.60
CA LYS A 107 -5.86 -9.23 -3.81
C LYS A 107 -5.44 -9.83 -2.46
N ASP A 108 -4.33 -10.56 -2.45
CA ASP A 108 -3.89 -11.36 -1.30
C ASP A 108 -2.85 -10.63 -0.44
N GLY A 109 -2.33 -9.50 -0.90
CA GLY A 109 -1.45 -8.62 -0.12
C GLY A 109 -2.20 -7.54 0.63
N LYS A 110 -1.72 -7.16 1.81
CA LYS A 110 -2.14 -5.99 2.60
C LYS A 110 -0.95 -5.29 3.24
N LEU A 111 -1.03 -3.98 3.47
CA LEU A 111 0.02 -3.25 4.18
C LEU A 111 -0.13 -3.28 5.71
N LEU A 112 0.91 -3.71 6.41
CA LEU A 112 0.99 -3.65 7.87
C LEU A 112 2.26 -2.92 8.31
N CYS A 113 2.14 -2.03 9.30
CA CYS A 113 3.30 -1.42 9.94
C CYS A 113 4.14 -2.48 10.69
N PRO A 114 5.41 -2.23 11.04
CA PRO A 114 6.28 -3.23 11.67
C PRO A 114 5.68 -3.85 12.93
N PHE A 115 5.00 -3.04 13.73
CA PHE A 115 4.32 -3.48 14.95
C PHE A 115 3.16 -4.46 14.68
N HIS A 116 2.25 -4.13 13.76
CA HIS A 116 1.13 -5.00 13.43
C HIS A 116 1.56 -6.20 12.58
N HIS A 117 2.58 -6.04 11.74
CA HIS A 117 3.18 -7.15 11.00
C HIS A 117 3.79 -8.17 11.96
N HIS A 118 4.44 -7.72 13.04
CA HIS A 118 4.94 -8.62 14.08
C HIS A 118 3.79 -9.34 14.80
N ARG A 119 2.72 -8.62 15.19
CA ARG A 119 1.53 -9.22 15.82
C ARG A 119 0.87 -10.29 14.95
N ALA A 120 0.77 -10.06 13.64
CA ALA A 120 0.18 -11.02 12.71
C ALA A 120 0.90 -12.38 12.66
N HIS A 121 2.20 -12.41 12.96
CA HIS A 121 3.00 -13.64 13.02
C HIS A 121 3.23 -14.13 14.46
N HIS A 122 2.77 -13.39 15.48
CA HIS A 122 3.09 -13.70 16.86
C HIS A 122 2.14 -14.76 17.42
N PRO A 123 2.64 -15.84 18.05
CA PRO A 123 1.80 -16.98 18.47
C PRO A 123 0.78 -16.63 19.56
N ASN A 124 0.98 -15.54 20.30
CA ASN A 124 0.06 -15.09 21.36
C ASN A 124 -1.06 -14.16 20.86
N TRP A 125 -1.22 -13.95 19.55
CA TRP A 125 -2.24 -13.07 19.00
C TRP A 125 -3.06 -13.80 17.93
N ASP A 126 -4.37 -13.59 17.97
CA ASP A 126 -5.28 -13.93 16.89
C ASP A 126 -5.49 -12.74 15.96
N THR A 127 -5.50 -13.00 14.65
CA THR A 127 -5.81 -12.01 13.63
C THR A 127 -7.25 -12.18 13.19
N HIS A 128 -8.01 -11.10 13.24
CA HIS A 128 -9.40 -11.05 12.76
C HIS A 128 -9.46 -10.25 11.46
N HIS A 129 -9.94 -10.89 10.39
CA HIS A 129 -10.13 -10.27 9.09
C HIS A 129 -11.55 -9.74 8.94
N HIS A 130 -11.70 -8.47 8.58
CA HIS A 130 -13.00 -7.83 8.41
C HIS A 130 -13.44 -7.80 6.94
N PRO A 131 -14.75 -7.72 6.64
CA PRO A 131 -15.25 -7.65 5.26
C PRO A 131 -14.74 -6.46 4.44
N ASP A 132 -14.41 -5.34 5.11
CA ASP A 132 -13.84 -4.14 4.51
C ASP A 132 -12.33 -4.28 4.19
N GLY A 133 -11.74 -5.44 4.41
CA GLY A 133 -10.34 -5.72 4.14
C GLY A 133 -9.37 -5.17 5.19
N THR A 134 -9.87 -4.76 6.36
CA THR A 134 -9.04 -4.38 7.52
C THR A 134 -8.77 -5.57 8.46
N THR A 135 -7.86 -5.39 9.41
CA THR A 135 -7.58 -6.35 10.49
C THR A 135 -7.76 -5.76 11.88
N THR A 136 -8.08 -6.61 12.85
CA THR A 136 -7.86 -6.36 14.30
C THR A 136 -7.14 -7.55 14.93
N TYR A 137 -6.57 -7.35 16.11
CA TYR A 137 -5.85 -8.40 16.84
C TYR A 137 -6.39 -8.56 18.26
N THR A 138 -6.52 -9.79 18.73
CA THR A 138 -6.83 -10.10 20.13
C THR A 138 -5.76 -10.98 20.72
N ARG A 139 -5.41 -10.76 21.99
CA ARG A 139 -4.43 -11.59 22.67
C ARG A 139 -5.05 -12.95 23.00
N ARG A 140 -4.33 -14.04 22.71
CA ARG A 140 -4.69 -15.38 23.18
C ARG A 140 -4.47 -15.44 24.69
N HIS A 141 -5.47 -15.96 25.39
CA HIS A 141 -5.40 -16.23 26.82
C HIS A 141 -4.72 -17.56 27.08
#